data_AF-V7C3U7-F1
#
_entry.id   AF-V7C3U7-F1
#
_cell.length_a   1.000
_cell.length_b   1.000
_cell.length_c   1.000
_cell.angle_alpha   90.00
_cell.angle_beta   90.00
_cell.angle_gamma   90.00
#
_symmetry.space_group_name_H-M   'P 1'
#
loop_
_entity.id
_entity.type
_entity.pdbx_description
1 polymer ?
#
loop_
_entity_poly.entity_id
_entity_poly.type
_entity_poly.pdbx_seq_one_letter_code
_entity_poly.pdbx_strand_id
1 'polypeptide(L)'
;MRYQIFQEVCAKHQIGVLLIAHHADDQAELFILRLSRNSGVLGLAGMPFTSQIFPTYTHSVQEVQVNQGILLVRPLLEFSKEDMYKICQGGSEDWVEDPTNQSPLYARNRIRMVLNNLSSSKFKFELQAIISACRITRTYVDQIGYSLIHDAVIIKDHGYAVIDLQILCPLKIEDICLMKFLSLVLQFVSQRQRQVRGSAMKLLMDYIRTFPCKNSITAAGCYLCPDPGSRGSRLLVCCCSDDCALPLKMEFFESLSYGQEVHCAANELEKIIEDENSFANNLVPDASDVHFLDVNPTLILTEAKKLNIISESTYSNILALQKQETANFRSKTETSYDPASKHGVEIVTPSRKSLQPGQFCYFMDRFILTWSLKNKIDEDELSGLVDYEMDLSKEARSFCCTSCVVGHIPEVRHMIESDWLYLAELSKYPLSKNFTQYEVKSVNETKQIMDRTSPCLHYASVSAKQALHKLKSIPVAARRSLPVLITEQGQLQSIPSVDFKHCPFLMVHMEFRPKIPLGGGHTTFI
;
A
#
# COMPACT_ATOMS: atom_id res chain seq x y z
N MET A 1 17.53 -3.10 7.28
CA MET A 1 17.91 -3.47 8.65
C MET A 1 17.50 -2.42 9.69
N ARG A 2 18.15 -1.24 9.81
CA ARG A 2 17.83 -0.25 10.88
C ARG A 2 16.34 0.10 11.01
N TYR A 3 15.69 0.55 9.93
CA TYR A 3 14.27 0.92 9.98
C TYR A 3 13.34 -0.29 10.21
N GLN A 4 13.74 -1.50 9.84
CA GLN A 4 12.96 -2.71 10.17
C GLN A 4 12.96 -2.96 11.68
N ILE A 5 14.13 -2.85 12.32
CA ILE A 5 14.26 -2.96 13.78
C ILE A 5 13.42 -1.86 14.47
N PHE A 6 13.49 -0.62 13.98
CA PHE A 6 12.65 0.45 14.52
C PHE A 6 11.16 0.16 14.38
N GLN A 7 10.71 -0.36 13.23
CA GLN A 7 9.32 -0.76 13.03
C GLN A 7 8.90 -1.88 13.98
N GLU A 8 9.73 -2.90 14.18
CA GLU A 8 9.47 -4.01 15.10
C GLU A 8 9.33 -3.53 16.55
N VAL A 9 10.24 -2.66 17.00
CA VAL A 9 10.18 -2.06 18.34
C VAL A 9 8.94 -1.17 18.48
N CYS A 10 8.64 -0.33 17.48
CA CYS A 10 7.45 0.53 17.51
C CYS A 10 6.18 -0.30 17.58
N ALA A 11 6.07 -1.37 16.78
CA ALA A 11 4.91 -2.25 16.80
C ALA A 11 4.77 -2.95 18.17
N LYS A 12 5.87 -3.51 18.71
CA LYS A 12 5.88 -4.19 20.01
C LYS A 12 5.45 -3.28 21.17
N HIS A 13 5.84 -2.01 21.11
CA HIS A 13 5.59 -1.03 22.17
C HIS A 13 4.45 -0.06 21.85
N GLN A 14 3.66 -0.30 20.79
CA GLN A 14 2.55 0.56 20.35
C GLN A 14 2.95 2.04 20.14
N ILE A 15 4.15 2.28 19.62
CA ILE A 15 4.68 3.63 19.36
C ILE A 15 4.16 4.13 18.01
N GLY A 16 3.37 5.21 18.03
CA GLY A 16 2.85 5.86 16.83
C GLY A 16 3.79 6.89 16.19
N VAL A 17 4.75 7.44 16.97
CA VAL A 17 5.67 8.50 16.52
C VAL A 17 7.13 8.12 16.79
N LEU A 18 7.96 8.18 15.77
CA LEU A 18 9.40 8.00 15.84
C LEU A 18 10.11 9.31 15.54
N LEU A 19 10.87 9.83 16.51
CA LEU A 19 11.72 11.01 16.31
C LEU A 19 13.11 10.58 15.82
N ILE A 20 13.63 11.21 14.76
CA ILE A 20 15.01 11.00 14.29
C ILE A 20 15.75 12.33 14.21
N ALA A 21 16.97 12.34 14.75
CA ALA A 21 17.89 13.47 14.78
C ALA A 21 18.60 13.73 13.43
N HIS A 22 17.85 13.70 12.31
CA HIS A 22 18.40 14.19 11.04
C HIS A 22 18.50 15.72 11.08
N HIS A 23 19.57 16.27 10.51
CA HIS A 23 19.88 17.69 10.58
C HIS A 23 20.15 18.32 9.20
N ALA A 24 20.40 19.63 9.15
CA ALA A 24 20.57 20.39 7.90
C ALA A 24 21.75 19.89 7.06
N ASP A 25 22.83 19.43 7.69
CA ASP A 25 23.98 18.88 6.95
C ASP A 25 23.63 17.53 6.28
N ASP A 26 22.75 16.70 6.87
CA ASP A 26 22.26 15.46 6.25
C ASP A 26 21.43 15.76 4.99
N GLN A 27 20.73 16.91 4.98
CA GLN A 27 19.98 17.39 3.82
C GLN A 27 20.91 17.77 2.67
N ALA A 28 21.98 18.49 2.99
CA ALA A 28 23.02 18.84 2.02
C ALA A 28 23.68 17.57 1.42
N GLU A 29 24.01 16.59 2.26
CA GLU A 29 24.55 15.31 1.80
C GLU A 29 23.57 14.58 0.88
N LEU A 30 22.29 14.51 1.29
CA LEU A 30 21.26 13.83 0.51
C LEU A 30 20.98 14.55 -0.82
N PHE A 31 21.01 15.88 -0.83
CA PHE A 31 20.86 16.68 -2.05
C PHE A 31 21.93 16.31 -3.07
N ILE A 32 23.20 16.37 -2.69
CA ILE A 32 24.32 16.02 -3.59
C ILE A 32 24.25 14.55 -4.03
N LEU A 33 23.89 13.64 -3.12
CA LEU A 33 23.72 12.21 -3.44
C LEU A 33 22.59 11.96 -4.45
N ARG A 34 21.46 12.67 -4.33
CA ARG A 34 20.32 12.53 -5.24
C ARG A 34 20.59 13.23 -6.58
N LEU A 35 21.32 14.34 -6.55
CA LEU A 35 21.77 15.08 -7.73
C LEU A 35 22.77 14.26 -8.57
N SER A 36 23.73 13.56 -7.95
CA SER A 36 24.65 12.65 -8.67
C SER A 36 23.94 11.44 -9.30
N ARG A 37 22.69 11.18 -8.89
CA ARG A 37 21.81 10.15 -9.46
C ARG A 37 20.76 10.72 -10.43
N ASN A 38 20.90 11.98 -10.84
CA ASN A 38 19.96 12.67 -11.74
C ASN A 38 18.51 12.68 -11.23
N SER A 39 18.33 12.85 -9.91
CA SER A 39 16.99 13.00 -9.34
C SER A 39 16.38 14.34 -9.76
N GLY A 40 15.07 14.36 -10.03
CA GLY A 40 14.31 15.61 -10.27
C GLY A 40 14.05 16.39 -8.99
N VAL A 41 13.40 17.55 -9.12
CA VAL A 41 13.16 18.51 -8.03
C VAL A 41 12.51 17.89 -6.79
N LEU A 42 11.52 17.00 -6.96
CA LEU A 42 10.85 16.32 -5.82
C LEU A 42 11.82 15.46 -5.00
N GLY A 43 12.81 14.86 -5.67
CA GLY A 43 13.89 14.12 -5.01
C GLY A 43 14.91 15.05 -4.37
N LEU A 44 15.26 16.15 -5.05
CA LEU A 44 16.22 17.14 -4.56
C LEU A 44 15.71 17.93 -3.35
N ALA A 45 14.40 17.99 -3.12
CA ALA A 45 13.80 18.55 -1.90
C ALA A 45 14.26 17.89 -0.58
N GLY A 46 14.99 16.78 -0.66
CA GLY A 46 15.59 16.14 0.49
C GLY A 46 14.58 15.38 1.36
N MET A 47 14.87 15.24 2.65
CA MET A 47 13.96 14.62 3.61
C MET A 47 12.86 15.64 4.00
N PRO A 48 11.60 15.22 4.15
CA PRO A 48 10.54 16.05 4.71
C PRO A 48 10.64 16.14 6.24
N PHE A 49 9.97 17.12 6.85
CA PHE A 49 9.92 17.28 8.30
C PHE A 49 9.21 16.09 8.96
N THR A 50 8.00 15.76 8.51
CA THR A 50 7.34 14.48 8.82
C THR A 50 7.33 13.56 7.60
N SER A 51 7.26 12.26 7.83
CA SER A 51 6.98 11.26 6.81
C SER A 51 6.32 10.07 7.48
N GLN A 52 5.60 9.22 6.75
CA GLN A 52 4.97 8.04 7.35
C GLN A 52 5.64 6.74 6.89
N ILE A 53 5.87 5.81 7.81
CA ILE A 53 6.38 4.48 7.49
C ILE A 53 5.31 3.44 7.77
N PHE A 54 4.88 2.75 6.72
CA PHE A 54 3.93 1.65 6.85
C PHE A 54 4.69 0.34 7.17
N PRO A 55 4.31 -0.38 8.23
CA PRO A 55 4.98 -1.62 8.62
C PRO A 55 4.96 -2.64 7.48
N THR A 56 6.14 -3.19 7.16
CA THR A 56 6.24 -4.31 6.22
C THR A 56 5.79 -5.62 6.88
N TYR A 57 5.84 -5.70 8.20
CA TYR A 57 5.36 -6.84 8.99
C TYR A 57 4.38 -6.29 10.02
N THR A 58 3.14 -6.73 9.99
CA THR A 58 2.25 -6.57 11.13
C THR A 58 2.58 -7.71 12.08
N HIS A 59 3.12 -7.42 13.26
CA HIS A 59 3.16 -8.38 14.36
C HIS A 59 2.10 -7.93 15.36
N SER A 60 1.22 -8.86 15.75
CA SER A 60 0.42 -8.82 16.98
C SER A 60 0.00 -7.42 17.47
N VAL A 61 -0.91 -6.75 16.79
CA VAL A 61 -1.61 -5.61 17.39
C VAL A 61 -3.11 -5.88 17.26
N GLN A 62 -3.72 -6.25 18.39
CA GLN A 62 -5.16 -6.21 18.57
C GLN A 62 -5.66 -4.78 18.40
N GLU A 63 -6.80 -4.61 17.73
CA GLU A 63 -7.81 -3.53 17.76
C GLU A 63 -7.39 -2.04 17.83
N VAL A 64 -6.11 -1.72 17.98
CA VAL A 64 -5.60 -0.36 17.98
C VAL A 64 -5.27 -0.01 16.53
N GLN A 65 -6.25 0.63 15.89
CA GLN A 65 -6.05 1.52 14.74
C GLN A 65 -4.96 1.07 13.74
N VAL A 66 -5.20 -0.05 13.06
CA VAL A 66 -4.38 -0.60 11.94
C VAL A 66 -4.25 0.39 10.75
N ASN A 67 -4.74 1.62 10.87
CA ASN A 67 -4.62 2.70 9.88
C ASN A 67 -3.44 3.64 10.11
N GLN A 68 -2.68 3.50 11.20
CA GLN A 68 -1.59 4.45 11.48
C GLN A 68 -0.25 3.79 11.20
N GLY A 69 0.32 4.08 10.03
CA GLY A 69 1.76 3.93 9.84
C GLY A 69 2.51 4.79 10.86
N ILE A 70 3.74 4.42 11.20
CA ILE A 70 4.55 5.14 12.19
C ILE A 70 4.91 6.51 11.62
N LEU A 71 4.53 7.59 12.30
CA LEU A 71 4.90 8.94 11.93
C LEU A 71 6.37 9.16 12.27
N LEU A 72 7.21 9.32 11.26
CA LEU A 72 8.60 9.66 11.38
C LEU A 72 8.77 11.19 11.35
N VAL A 73 9.21 11.77 12.46
CA VAL A 73 9.40 13.22 12.63
C VAL A 73 10.89 13.55 12.75
N ARG A 74 11.34 14.64 12.13
CA ARG A 74 12.74 15.10 12.14
C ARG A 74 12.84 16.52 12.70
N PRO A 75 12.79 16.70 14.03
CA PRO A 75 12.74 18.04 14.64
C PRO A 75 13.97 18.90 14.36
N LEU A 76 15.12 18.27 14.11
CA LEU A 76 16.42 18.94 14.03
C LEU A 76 16.82 19.32 12.60
N LEU A 77 15.91 19.20 11.63
CA LEU A 77 16.20 19.26 10.20
C LEU A 77 16.77 20.60 9.70
N GLU A 78 16.50 21.67 10.44
CA GLU A 78 16.96 23.04 10.16
C GLU A 78 18.20 23.44 10.98
N PHE A 79 18.65 22.59 11.90
CA PHE A 79 19.83 22.84 12.71
C PHE A 79 21.07 22.29 12.03
N SER A 80 22.21 22.96 12.16
CA SER A 80 23.49 22.43 11.67
C SER A 80 24.10 21.42 12.64
N LYS A 81 25.09 20.64 12.19
CA LYS A 81 25.86 19.78 13.09
C LYS A 81 26.59 20.59 14.17
N GLU A 82 27.02 21.80 13.84
CA GLU A 82 27.65 22.72 14.80
C GLU A 82 26.68 23.13 15.91
N ASP A 83 25.41 23.32 15.58
CA ASP A 83 24.38 23.64 16.58
C ASP A 83 24.12 22.45 17.50
N MET A 84 24.19 21.22 16.98
CA MET A 84 24.08 20.01 17.81
C MET A 84 25.20 19.93 18.85
N TYR A 85 26.44 20.22 18.46
CA TYR A 85 27.55 20.26 19.41
C TYR A 85 27.37 21.36 20.46
N LYS A 86 26.90 22.55 20.06
CA LYS A 86 26.60 23.63 21.02
C LYS A 86 25.50 23.25 22.01
N ILE A 87 24.46 22.54 21.54
CA ILE A 87 23.38 22.05 22.41
C ILE A 87 23.92 21.03 23.41
N CYS A 88 24.73 20.05 22.97
CA CYS A 88 25.33 19.06 23.87
C CYS A 88 26.27 19.72 24.89
N GLN A 89 27.14 20.62 24.43
CA GLN A 89 28.04 21.38 25.31
C GLN A 89 27.28 22.24 26.32
N GLY A 90 26.24 22.95 25.87
CA GLY A 90 25.39 23.75 26.75
C GLY A 90 24.61 22.91 27.77
N GLY A 91 24.25 21.68 27.40
CA GLY A 91 23.64 20.68 28.27
C GLY A 91 24.61 19.91 29.15
N SER A 92 25.92 20.07 28.97
CA SER A 92 26.96 19.22 29.59
C SER A 92 26.76 17.73 29.32
N GLU A 93 26.28 17.39 28.12
CA GLU A 93 26.04 16.02 27.67
C GLU A 93 27.22 15.52 26.83
N ASP A 94 27.73 14.33 27.17
CA ASP A 94 28.73 13.63 26.39
C ASP A 94 28.09 12.98 25.16
N TRP A 95 28.85 12.85 24.06
CA TRP A 95 28.41 12.16 22.85
C TRP A 95 29.45 11.17 22.34
N VAL A 96 28.99 10.22 21.53
CA VAL A 96 29.83 9.20 20.90
C VAL A 96 29.89 9.46 19.40
N GLU A 97 31.10 9.51 18.85
CA GLU A 97 31.33 9.56 17.40
C GLU A 97 31.56 8.15 16.87
N ASP A 98 30.74 7.74 15.90
CA ASP A 98 30.90 6.46 15.21
C ASP A 98 32.20 6.48 14.37
N PRO A 99 33.17 5.57 14.60
CA PRO A 99 34.41 5.50 13.85
C PRO A 99 34.20 5.37 12.33
N THR A 100 33.08 4.77 11.90
CA THR A 100 32.76 4.59 10.48
C THR A 100 32.46 5.91 9.77
N ASN A 101 32.17 7.00 10.50
CA ASN A 101 31.94 8.34 9.94
C ASN A 101 33.12 8.87 9.13
N GLN A 102 34.33 8.38 9.40
CA GLN A 102 35.56 8.77 8.70
C GLN A 102 35.85 7.92 7.45
N SER A 103 35.06 6.86 7.21
CA SER A 103 35.31 5.93 6.11
C SER A 103 34.86 6.51 4.76
N PRO A 104 35.77 6.69 3.77
CA PRO A 104 35.41 7.17 2.44
C PRO A 104 34.74 6.09 1.57
N LEU A 105 34.52 4.88 2.09
CA LEU A 105 33.85 3.81 1.35
C LEU A 105 32.38 4.17 1.04
N TYR A 106 31.73 4.85 1.99
CA TYR A 106 30.33 5.26 1.91
C TYR A 106 30.19 6.61 1.22
N ALA A 107 29.27 6.70 0.26
CA ALA A 107 29.08 7.92 -0.55
C ALA A 107 28.74 9.15 0.30
N ARG A 108 27.87 8.99 1.30
CA ARG A 108 27.51 10.08 2.23
C ARG A 108 28.72 10.63 2.98
N ASN A 109 29.58 9.77 3.51
CA ASN A 109 30.78 10.19 4.22
C ASN A 109 31.75 10.94 3.32
N ARG A 110 31.97 10.48 2.08
CA ARG A 110 32.78 11.23 1.12
C ARG A 110 32.21 12.60 0.83
N ILE A 111 30.90 12.67 0.54
CA ILE A 111 30.20 13.94 0.29
C ILE A 111 30.36 14.87 1.49
N ARG A 112 30.14 14.39 2.71
CA ARG A 112 30.33 15.13 3.96
C ARG A 112 31.74 15.71 4.07
N MET A 113 32.78 14.91 3.83
CA MET A 113 34.17 15.38 3.89
C MET A 113 34.42 16.54 2.92
N VAL A 114 33.91 16.45 1.69
CA VAL A 114 34.13 17.53 0.72
C VAL A 114 33.27 18.76 1.02
N LEU A 115 32.03 18.59 1.48
CA LEU A 115 31.18 19.70 1.93
C LEU A 115 31.81 20.46 3.11
N ASN A 116 32.45 19.75 4.04
CA ASN A 116 33.20 20.35 5.15
C ASN A 116 34.42 21.16 4.67
N ASN A 117 35.06 20.78 3.57
CA ASN A 117 36.17 21.54 3.00
C ASN A 117 35.70 22.78 2.23
N LEU A 118 34.48 22.75 1.65
CA LEU A 118 33.88 23.85 0.88
C LEU A 118 33.01 24.78 1.75
N SER A 119 33.11 24.65 3.08
CA SER A 119 32.14 25.12 4.07
C SER A 119 32.13 26.64 4.34
N SER A 120 32.37 27.47 3.32
CA SER A 120 32.14 28.92 3.45
C SER A 120 30.68 29.18 3.83
N SER A 121 30.44 30.20 4.66
CA SER A 121 29.09 30.58 5.10
C SER A 121 28.15 30.82 3.93
N LYS A 122 28.66 31.48 2.88
CA LYS A 122 27.93 31.73 1.63
C LYS A 122 27.52 30.44 0.92
N PHE A 123 28.43 29.47 0.78
CA PHE A 123 28.13 28.19 0.13
C PHE A 123 27.06 27.41 0.89
N LYS A 124 27.17 27.31 2.23
CA LYS A 124 26.17 26.64 3.07
C LYS A 124 24.78 27.28 2.90
N PHE A 125 24.72 28.61 2.94
CA PHE A 125 23.47 29.36 2.79
C PHE A 125 22.82 29.13 1.41
N GLU A 126 23.58 29.27 0.33
CA GLU A 126 23.08 29.07 -1.05
C GLU A 126 22.64 27.62 -1.29
N LEU A 127 23.33 26.64 -0.70
CA LEU A 127 22.94 25.23 -0.77
C LEU A 127 21.63 24.96 -0.02
N GLN A 128 21.42 25.56 1.15
CA GLN A 128 20.14 25.46 1.85
C GLN A 128 19.02 26.19 1.10
N ALA A 129 19.32 27.33 0.48
CA ALA A 129 18.35 28.09 -0.32
C ALA A 129 17.81 27.27 -1.51
N ILE A 130 18.67 26.58 -2.26
CA ILE A 130 18.21 25.72 -3.37
C ILE A 130 17.43 24.49 -2.87
N ILE A 131 17.83 23.90 -1.74
CA ILE A 131 17.07 22.79 -1.12
C ILE A 131 15.68 23.28 -0.70
N SER A 132 15.59 24.47 -0.08
CA SER A 132 14.34 25.10 0.32
C SER A 132 13.44 25.37 -0.89
N ALA A 133 13.96 25.94 -1.97
CA ALA A 133 13.21 26.13 -3.22
C ALA A 133 12.68 24.79 -3.79
N CYS A 134 13.47 23.72 -3.75
CA CYS A 134 13.00 22.39 -4.14
C CYS A 134 11.88 21.88 -3.21
N ARG A 135 11.96 22.14 -1.90
CA ARG A 135 10.91 21.78 -0.93
C ARG A 135 9.60 22.51 -1.21
N ILE A 136 9.64 23.81 -1.49
CA ILE A 136 8.47 24.61 -1.88
C ILE A 136 7.79 23.99 -3.10
N THR A 137 8.56 23.64 -4.14
CA THR A 137 8.01 22.94 -5.32
C THR A 137 7.39 21.60 -4.96
N ARG A 138 8.03 20.80 -4.10
CA ARG A 138 7.45 19.52 -3.66
C ARG A 138 6.13 19.72 -2.91
N THR A 139 6.06 20.67 -1.98
CA THR A 139 4.85 20.95 -1.21
C THR A 139 3.70 21.37 -2.12
N TYR A 140 3.94 22.27 -3.08
CA TYR A 140 2.95 22.66 -4.07
C TYR A 140 2.44 21.46 -4.90
N VAL A 141 3.37 20.65 -5.42
CA VAL A 141 3.03 19.46 -6.22
C VAL A 141 2.24 18.43 -5.40
N ASP A 142 2.59 18.26 -4.12
CA ASP A 142 1.87 17.38 -3.21
C ASP A 142 0.44 17.89 -2.96
N GLN A 143 0.26 19.20 -2.70
CA GLN A 143 -1.06 19.85 -2.54
C GLN A 143 -1.95 19.67 -3.77
N ILE A 144 -1.44 19.98 -4.97
CA ILE A 144 -2.17 19.77 -6.22
C ILE A 144 -2.51 18.29 -6.40
N GLY A 145 -1.56 17.39 -6.13
CA GLY A 145 -1.78 15.95 -6.18
C GLY A 145 -2.94 15.49 -5.29
N TYR A 146 -3.04 16.00 -4.07
CA TYR A 146 -4.15 15.69 -3.16
C TYR A 146 -5.50 16.23 -3.64
N SER A 147 -5.53 17.46 -4.17
CA SER A 147 -6.76 18.04 -4.77
C SER A 147 -7.24 17.19 -5.94
N LEU A 148 -6.34 16.83 -6.86
CA LEU A 148 -6.69 16.01 -8.03
C LEU A 148 -7.22 14.62 -7.64
N ILE A 149 -6.68 14.02 -6.58
CA ILE A 149 -7.18 12.75 -6.04
C ILE A 149 -8.61 12.92 -5.55
N HIS A 150 -8.86 13.94 -4.72
CA HIS A 150 -10.17 14.21 -4.16
C HIS A 150 -11.23 14.42 -5.25
N ASP A 151 -10.88 15.15 -6.31
CA ASP A 151 -11.84 15.55 -7.34
C ASP A 151 -12.08 14.45 -8.39
N ALA A 152 -11.04 13.72 -8.79
CA ALA A 152 -11.09 12.83 -9.95
C ALA A 152 -11.07 11.33 -9.62
N VAL A 153 -10.83 10.92 -8.37
CA VAL A 153 -10.63 9.49 -8.02
C VAL A 153 -11.76 8.97 -7.14
N ILE A 154 -12.38 7.87 -7.59
CA ILE A 154 -13.40 7.14 -6.83
C ILE A 154 -12.83 5.78 -6.43
N ILE A 155 -12.75 5.52 -5.13
CA ILE A 155 -12.35 4.22 -4.59
C ILE A 155 -13.58 3.32 -4.49
N LYS A 156 -13.42 2.04 -4.83
CA LYS A 156 -14.44 1.01 -4.66
C LYS A 156 -14.00 0.02 -3.59
N ASP A 157 -14.94 -0.42 -2.76
CA ASP A 157 -14.71 -1.36 -1.66
C ASP A 157 -14.14 -2.73 -2.11
N HIS A 158 -14.22 -3.00 -3.41
CA HIS A 158 -13.63 -4.17 -4.07
C HIS A 158 -12.11 -4.03 -4.32
N GLY A 159 -11.48 -2.94 -3.87
CA GLY A 159 -10.04 -2.74 -3.92
C GLY A 159 -9.46 -2.26 -5.25
N TYR A 160 -10.27 -1.53 -6.04
CA TYR A 160 -9.83 -0.85 -7.25
C TYR A 160 -10.26 0.63 -7.23
N ALA A 161 -9.59 1.43 -8.06
CA ALA A 161 -9.90 2.86 -8.22
C ALA A 161 -10.45 3.14 -9.63
N VAL A 162 -11.30 4.16 -9.73
CA VAL A 162 -11.78 4.72 -10.99
C VAL A 162 -11.31 6.16 -11.05
N ILE A 163 -10.61 6.53 -12.12
CA ILE A 163 -10.19 7.90 -12.41
C ILE A 163 -11.12 8.48 -13.46
N ASP A 164 -11.74 9.62 -13.17
CA ASP A 164 -12.51 10.38 -14.15
C ASP A 164 -11.58 11.29 -14.96
N LEU A 165 -11.39 10.99 -16.25
CA LEU A 165 -10.49 11.75 -17.11
C LEU A 165 -11.10 13.06 -17.61
N GLN A 166 -12.43 13.21 -17.54
CA GLN A 166 -13.09 14.47 -17.87
C GLN A 166 -12.89 15.50 -16.75
N ILE A 167 -12.96 15.06 -15.49
CA ILE A 167 -12.64 15.90 -14.33
C ILE A 167 -11.14 16.18 -14.28
N LEU A 168 -10.31 15.13 -14.41
CA LEU A 168 -8.85 15.26 -14.33
C LEU A 168 -8.28 16.16 -15.43
N CYS A 169 -8.82 16.11 -16.65
CA CYS A 169 -8.31 16.87 -17.80
C CYS A 169 -6.76 16.79 -17.97
N PRO A 170 -6.16 15.60 -18.19
CA PRO A 170 -4.70 15.39 -18.11
C PRO A 170 -3.82 16.26 -19.03
N LEU A 171 -4.41 16.83 -20.09
CA LEU A 171 -3.72 17.73 -21.02
C LEU A 171 -3.50 19.13 -20.46
N LYS A 172 -4.22 19.51 -19.39
CA LYS A 172 -4.13 20.82 -18.75
C LYS A 172 -3.27 20.84 -17.49
N ILE A 173 -2.77 19.67 -17.06
CA ILE A 173 -1.99 19.50 -15.83
C ILE A 173 -0.50 19.40 -16.20
N GLU A 174 0.33 20.10 -15.43
CA GLU A 174 1.79 20.03 -15.54
C GLU A 174 2.31 18.61 -15.30
N ASP A 175 3.35 18.22 -16.04
CA ASP A 175 3.89 16.86 -16.02
C ASP A 175 4.22 16.39 -14.60
N ILE A 176 4.82 17.26 -13.79
CA ILE A 176 5.26 16.94 -12.43
C ILE A 176 4.08 16.66 -11.48
N CYS A 177 3.00 17.43 -11.60
CA CYS A 177 1.76 17.26 -10.84
C CYS A 177 1.05 15.96 -11.24
N LEU A 178 0.92 15.71 -12.54
CA LEU A 178 0.28 14.50 -13.06
C LEU A 178 1.10 13.24 -12.69
N MET A 179 2.43 13.27 -12.79
CA MET A 179 3.29 12.16 -12.34
C MET A 179 3.13 11.86 -10.85
N LYS A 180 3.01 12.91 -10.01
CA LYS A 180 2.77 12.75 -8.57
C LYS A 180 1.40 12.12 -8.32
N PHE A 181 0.34 12.67 -8.91
CA PHE A 181 -1.02 12.13 -8.84
C PHE A 181 -1.06 10.63 -9.18
N LEU A 182 -0.46 10.24 -10.30
CA LEU A 182 -0.42 8.84 -10.74
C LEU A 182 0.37 7.96 -9.79
N SER A 183 1.49 8.46 -9.27
CA SER A 183 2.29 7.71 -8.29
C SER A 183 1.47 7.40 -7.04
N LEU A 184 0.68 8.36 -6.55
CA LEU A 184 -0.16 8.19 -5.37
C LEU A 184 -1.29 7.17 -5.58
N VAL A 185 -1.99 7.24 -6.73
CA VAL A 185 -3.07 6.28 -7.05
C VAL A 185 -2.51 4.87 -7.25
N LEU A 186 -1.39 4.73 -7.96
CA LEU A 186 -0.78 3.42 -8.21
C LEU A 186 -0.19 2.81 -6.93
N GLN A 187 0.43 3.61 -6.06
CA GLN A 187 0.92 3.16 -4.77
C GLN A 187 -0.23 2.68 -3.87
N PHE A 188 -1.37 3.38 -3.87
CA PHE A 188 -2.57 2.95 -3.17
C PHE A 188 -3.13 1.64 -3.72
N VAL A 189 -3.27 1.49 -5.03
CA VAL A 189 -3.87 0.25 -5.58
C VAL A 189 -2.91 -0.94 -5.44
N SER A 190 -1.62 -0.75 -5.68
CA SER A 190 -0.63 -1.84 -5.66
C SER A 190 -0.04 -2.15 -4.29
N GLN A 191 -0.17 -1.24 -3.32
CA GLN A 191 0.51 -1.26 -2.02
C GLN A 191 2.04 -1.34 -2.10
N ARG A 192 2.62 -1.02 -3.26
CA ARG A 192 4.07 -1.02 -3.43
C ARG A 192 4.65 0.29 -2.92
N GLN A 193 5.56 0.22 -1.97
CA GLN A 193 6.26 1.41 -1.45
C GLN A 193 7.18 2.08 -2.48
N ARG A 194 7.57 1.37 -3.56
CA ARG A 194 8.49 1.89 -4.57
C ARG A 194 7.74 2.67 -5.66
N GLN A 195 8.09 3.94 -5.82
CA GLN A 195 7.57 4.82 -6.85
C GLN A 195 7.91 4.35 -8.28
N VAL A 196 7.02 4.65 -9.22
CA VAL A 196 7.21 4.43 -10.67
C VAL A 196 8.23 5.45 -11.19
N ARG A 197 9.22 5.01 -11.96
CA ARG A 197 10.31 5.89 -12.46
C ARG A 197 10.64 5.60 -13.92
N GLY A 198 11.26 6.59 -14.56
CA GLY A 198 11.86 6.44 -15.89
C GLY A 198 10.84 6.18 -16.99
N SER A 199 11.18 5.27 -17.91
CA SER A 199 10.37 4.96 -19.09
C SER A 199 8.96 4.48 -18.76
N ALA A 200 8.78 3.73 -17.66
CA ALA A 200 7.46 3.26 -17.24
C ALA A 200 6.52 4.42 -16.88
N MET A 201 7.02 5.46 -16.20
CA MET A 201 6.21 6.65 -15.90
C MET A 201 5.89 7.42 -17.19
N LYS A 202 6.86 7.55 -18.10
CA LYS A 202 6.64 8.22 -19.39
C LYS A 202 5.53 7.54 -20.21
N LEU A 203 5.57 6.22 -20.33
CA LEU A 203 4.54 5.45 -21.03
C LEU A 203 3.16 5.64 -20.39
N LEU A 204 3.10 5.69 -19.06
CA LEU A 204 1.85 5.92 -18.34
C LEU A 204 1.28 7.33 -18.59
N MET A 205 2.15 8.34 -18.59
CA MET A 205 1.78 9.72 -18.91
C MET A 205 1.22 9.84 -20.33
N ASP A 206 1.92 9.26 -21.31
CA ASP A 206 1.50 9.24 -22.72
C ASP A 206 0.14 8.52 -22.86
N TYR A 207 -0.04 7.41 -22.15
CA TYR A 207 -1.29 6.64 -22.13
C TYR A 207 -2.47 7.45 -21.58
N ILE A 208 -2.30 8.14 -20.45
CA ILE A 208 -3.38 8.92 -19.80
C ILE A 208 -3.71 10.20 -20.56
N ARG A 209 -2.73 10.78 -21.26
CA ARG A 209 -2.95 11.91 -22.18
C ARG A 209 -3.63 11.50 -23.48
N THR A 210 -3.63 10.22 -23.82
CA THR A 210 -4.38 9.69 -24.95
C THR A 210 -5.85 9.57 -24.58
N PHE A 211 -6.58 10.68 -24.67
CA PHE A 211 -8.01 10.75 -24.39
C PHE A 211 -8.85 10.68 -25.68
N PRO A 212 -9.91 9.84 -25.75
CA PRO A 212 -10.32 8.85 -24.75
C PRO A 212 -9.41 7.61 -24.75
N CYS A 213 -9.22 6.99 -23.58
CA CYS A 213 -8.40 5.79 -23.46
C CYS A 213 -9.11 4.59 -24.13
N LYS A 214 -8.40 3.88 -25.01
CA LYS A 214 -8.94 2.72 -25.75
C LYS A 214 -8.28 1.39 -25.39
N ASN A 215 -6.99 1.43 -25.08
CA ASN A 215 -6.18 0.24 -24.79
C ASN A 215 -6.00 0.06 -23.29
N SER A 216 -5.40 -1.05 -22.88
CA SER A 216 -4.97 -1.29 -21.50
C SER A 216 -3.46 -1.23 -21.37
N ILE A 217 -2.96 -0.97 -20.17
CA ILE A 217 -1.53 -0.96 -19.84
C ILE A 217 -1.30 -1.51 -18.44
N THR A 218 -0.20 -2.24 -18.24
CA THR A 218 0.25 -2.67 -16.92
C THR A 218 1.44 -1.82 -16.50
N ALA A 219 1.36 -1.21 -15.32
CA ALA A 219 2.45 -0.41 -14.76
C ALA A 219 2.45 -0.53 -13.24
N ALA A 220 3.64 -0.70 -12.65
CA ALA A 220 3.87 -0.65 -11.20
C ALA A 220 2.99 -1.61 -10.37
N GLY A 221 2.68 -2.79 -10.89
CA GLY A 221 1.81 -3.76 -10.21
C GLY A 221 0.32 -3.44 -10.34
N CYS A 222 -0.05 -2.46 -11.16
CA CYS A 222 -1.43 -2.16 -11.51
C CYS A 222 -1.73 -2.47 -12.97
N TYR A 223 -2.94 -2.90 -13.24
CA TYR A 223 -3.54 -3.00 -14.56
C TYR A 223 -4.53 -1.84 -14.76
N LEU A 224 -4.31 -1.04 -15.80
CA LEU A 224 -5.11 0.12 -16.13
C LEU A 224 -5.87 -0.15 -17.43
N CYS A 225 -7.18 0.09 -17.43
CA CYS A 225 -8.02 -0.11 -18.60
C CYS A 225 -9.23 0.83 -18.61
N PRO A 226 -9.86 1.08 -19.77
CA PRO A 226 -11.07 1.88 -19.84
C PRO A 226 -12.20 1.25 -19.00
N ASP A 227 -12.93 2.07 -18.26
CA ASP A 227 -14.09 1.62 -17.50
C ASP A 227 -15.22 1.18 -18.44
N PRO A 228 -15.81 -0.02 -18.28
CA PRO A 228 -16.89 -0.50 -19.14
C PRO A 228 -18.04 0.50 -19.25
N GLY A 229 -18.46 0.79 -20.48
CA GLY A 229 -19.56 1.73 -20.75
C GLY A 229 -19.17 3.21 -20.73
N SER A 230 -17.98 3.58 -20.25
CA SER A 230 -17.52 4.99 -20.23
C SER A 230 -17.06 5.51 -21.60
N ARG A 231 -16.89 4.64 -22.61
CA ARG A 231 -16.28 4.97 -23.90
C ARG A 231 -14.88 5.60 -23.77
N GLY A 232 -14.15 5.30 -22.69
CA GLY A 232 -12.80 5.78 -22.44
C GLY A 232 -12.71 7.12 -21.72
N SER A 233 -13.83 7.64 -21.18
CA SER A 233 -13.82 8.85 -20.33
C SER A 233 -13.41 8.58 -18.89
N ARG A 234 -13.50 7.31 -18.44
CA ARG A 234 -13.08 6.87 -17.11
C ARG A 234 -12.09 5.73 -17.22
N LEU A 235 -11.11 5.72 -16.32
CA LEU A 235 -10.03 4.73 -16.28
C LEU A 235 -10.11 3.91 -15.01
N LEU A 236 -10.15 2.59 -15.14
CA LEU A 236 -10.02 1.66 -14.03
C LEU A 236 -8.54 1.45 -13.71
N VAL A 237 -8.22 1.41 -12.42
CA VAL A 237 -6.91 1.03 -11.89
C VAL A 237 -7.10 -0.14 -10.93
N CYS A 238 -6.66 -1.33 -11.36
CA CYS A 238 -6.80 -2.59 -10.62
C CYS A 238 -5.41 -3.11 -10.23
N CYS A 239 -5.30 -3.92 -9.17
CA CYS A 239 -4.04 -4.59 -8.87
C CYS A 239 -3.81 -5.74 -9.87
N CYS A 240 -2.60 -5.88 -10.38
CA CYS A 240 -2.22 -6.96 -11.29
C CYS A 240 -1.93 -8.25 -10.52
N SER A 241 -2.59 -9.35 -10.87
CA SER A 241 -2.42 -10.69 -10.31
C SER A 241 -1.23 -11.45 -10.91
N ASP A 242 -0.89 -11.15 -12.17
CA ASP A 242 -0.11 -12.05 -13.03
C ASP A 242 1.42 -11.85 -12.91
N ASP A 243 1.87 -10.71 -12.36
CA ASP A 243 3.29 -10.34 -12.18
C ASP A 243 3.73 -10.31 -10.70
N CYS A 244 2.99 -10.99 -9.81
CA CYS A 244 3.35 -11.05 -8.41
C CYS A 244 4.32 -12.21 -8.14
N ALA A 245 5.60 -11.99 -8.43
CA ALA A 245 6.71 -12.51 -7.61
C ALA A 245 6.74 -11.85 -6.22
N LEU A 246 5.57 -11.66 -5.62
CA LEU A 246 5.39 -11.38 -4.21
C LEU A 246 5.03 -12.73 -3.59
N PRO A 247 5.59 -13.11 -2.43
CA PRO A 247 4.96 -14.16 -1.65
C PRO A 247 3.48 -13.79 -1.53
N LEU A 248 2.58 -14.76 -1.64
CA LEU A 248 1.26 -14.68 -1.03
C LEU A 248 1.50 -14.25 0.42
N LYS A 249 1.53 -12.95 0.69
CA LYS A 249 2.01 -12.41 1.95
C LYS A 249 0.83 -12.50 2.88
N MET A 250 0.59 -13.72 3.33
CA MET A 250 -0.46 -14.08 4.24
C MET A 250 0.14 -13.96 5.63
N GLU A 251 -0.24 -12.89 6.33
CA GLU A 251 0.16 -12.65 7.72
C GLU A 251 -1.00 -13.11 8.63
N PHE A 252 -0.67 -13.94 9.62
CA PHE A 252 -1.62 -14.66 10.48
C PHE A 252 -1.51 -14.17 11.93
N PHE A 253 -2.65 -14.02 12.63
CA PHE A 253 -2.68 -13.49 14.01
C PHE A 253 -3.63 -14.26 14.95
N GLU A 254 -3.16 -14.60 16.15
CA GLU A 254 -4.01 -15.07 17.25
C GLU A 254 -4.55 -13.90 18.08
N SER A 255 -5.80 -13.99 18.55
CA SER A 255 -6.39 -13.01 19.48
C SER A 255 -5.80 -13.19 20.89
N LEU A 256 -4.81 -12.39 21.28
CA LEU A 256 -4.29 -12.40 22.64
C LEU A 256 -5.15 -11.55 23.57
N SER A 257 -6.09 -12.12 24.32
CA SER A 257 -6.89 -11.38 25.30
C SER A 257 -6.02 -10.74 26.40
N TYR A 258 -5.67 -9.47 26.25
CA TYR A 258 -5.22 -8.61 27.35
C TYR A 258 -6.04 -7.33 27.35
N GLY A 259 -6.89 -7.19 28.36
CA GLY A 259 -7.57 -5.95 28.70
C GLY A 259 -6.54 -4.97 29.25
N GLN A 260 -5.97 -4.15 28.37
CA GLN A 260 -5.27 -2.94 28.75
C GLN A 260 -5.81 -1.82 27.90
N GLU A 261 -6.48 -0.87 28.56
CA GLU A 261 -6.88 0.40 27.97
C GLU A 261 -5.66 1.06 27.34
N VAL A 262 -5.67 1.17 26.02
CA VAL A 262 -4.60 1.81 25.26
C VAL A 262 -4.83 3.32 25.30
N HIS A 263 -4.17 3.98 26.24
CA HIS A 263 -3.96 5.43 26.18
C HIS A 263 -2.92 5.73 25.08
N CYS A 264 -3.35 5.84 23.82
CA CYS A 264 -2.48 6.32 22.74
C CYS A 264 -2.84 7.76 22.37
N ALA A 265 -1.95 8.70 22.73
CA ALA A 265 -1.38 9.83 21.99
C ALA A 265 -2.14 10.53 20.81
N ALA A 266 -3.45 10.37 20.63
CA ALA A 266 -4.18 10.99 19.51
C ALA A 266 -4.04 12.52 19.49
N ASN A 267 -4.10 13.16 20.66
CA ASN A 267 -3.97 14.62 20.80
C ASN A 267 -2.54 15.12 20.47
N GLU A 268 -1.50 14.33 20.75
CA GLU A 268 -0.12 14.73 20.43
C GLU A 268 0.17 14.56 18.94
N LEU A 269 -0.38 13.51 18.32
CA LEU A 269 -0.26 13.26 16.88
C LEU A 269 -0.95 14.38 16.07
N GLU A 270 -2.17 14.74 16.46
CA GLU A 270 -2.92 15.84 15.86
C GLU A 270 -2.16 17.15 16.01
N LYS A 271 -1.59 17.43 17.19
CA LYS A 271 -0.79 18.63 17.41
C LYS A 271 0.49 18.67 16.55
N ILE A 272 1.20 17.56 16.38
CA ILE A 272 2.38 17.48 15.50
C ILE A 272 1.99 17.73 14.04
N ILE A 273 0.86 17.17 13.60
CA ILE A 273 0.33 17.37 12.25
C ILE A 273 -0.14 18.82 12.08
N GLU A 274 -0.76 19.42 13.08
CA GLU A 274 -1.13 20.84 13.10
C GLU A 274 0.10 21.74 13.08
N ASP A 275 1.14 21.43 13.85
CA ASP A 275 2.40 22.18 13.85
C ASP A 275 3.10 22.07 12.48
N GLU A 276 3.13 20.87 11.86
CA GLU A 276 3.59 20.69 10.48
C GLU A 276 2.76 21.53 9.50
N ASN A 277 1.43 21.46 9.61
CA ASN A 277 0.53 22.23 8.77
C ASN A 277 0.66 23.73 9.04
N SER A 278 1.00 24.19 10.24
CA SER A 278 1.29 25.60 10.52
C SER A 278 2.60 26.04 9.88
N PHE A 279 3.61 25.14 9.85
CA PHE A 279 4.86 25.32 9.13
C PHE A 279 4.67 25.29 7.60
N ALA A 280 3.74 24.47 7.09
CA ALA A 280 3.47 24.28 5.66
C ALA A 280 2.43 25.26 5.10
N ASN A 281 1.40 25.64 5.87
CA ASN A 281 0.29 26.52 5.45
C ASN A 281 0.64 28.01 5.49
N ASN A 282 1.76 28.39 6.13
CA ASN A 282 2.38 29.69 5.87
C ASN A 282 3.04 29.77 4.48
N LEU A 283 3.00 28.67 3.71
CA LEU A 283 3.47 28.51 2.34
C LEU A 283 2.41 27.77 1.52
N VAL A 284 1.21 28.33 1.34
CA VAL A 284 0.46 28.04 0.10
C VAL A 284 1.16 28.89 -0.96
N PRO A 285 2.14 28.35 -1.70
CA PRO A 285 2.88 29.17 -2.63
C PRO A 285 1.89 29.46 -3.76
N ASP A 286 1.70 30.73 -4.08
CA ASP A 286 1.09 31.04 -5.37
C ASP A 286 1.98 30.42 -6.46
N ALA A 287 1.42 30.03 -7.61
CA ALA A 287 2.19 29.38 -8.67
C ALA A 287 3.42 30.22 -9.09
N SER A 288 3.36 31.55 -8.88
CA SER A 288 4.47 32.48 -9.08
C SER A 288 5.69 32.24 -8.19
N ASP A 289 5.51 31.67 -7.00
CA ASP A 289 6.57 31.42 -6.02
C ASP A 289 7.24 30.04 -6.23
N VAL A 290 6.73 29.26 -7.19
CA VAL A 290 7.21 27.90 -7.46
C VAL A 290 8.13 27.85 -8.68
N HIS A 291 9.42 28.01 -8.43
CA HIS A 291 10.42 28.20 -9.49
C HIS A 291 10.76 26.97 -10.35
N PHE A 292 10.41 25.75 -9.94
CA PHE A 292 10.92 24.52 -10.57
C PHE A 292 9.83 23.59 -11.15
N LEU A 293 8.63 24.09 -11.43
CA LEU A 293 7.52 23.27 -11.98
C LEU A 293 7.85 22.66 -13.34
N ASP A 294 8.36 23.46 -14.28
CA ASP A 294 8.62 23.07 -15.67
C ASP A 294 10.10 22.82 -15.98
N VAL A 295 10.92 22.64 -14.94
CA VAL A 295 12.37 22.53 -15.11
C VAL A 295 12.78 21.08 -15.29
N ASN A 296 13.51 20.82 -16.39
CA ASN A 296 14.11 19.51 -16.62
C ASN A 296 15.02 19.15 -15.42
N PRO A 297 14.94 17.92 -14.88
CA PRO A 297 15.80 17.46 -13.78
C PRO A 297 17.29 17.78 -13.93
N THR A 298 17.83 17.78 -15.15
CA THR A 298 19.24 18.05 -15.42
C THR A 298 19.60 19.55 -15.39
N LEU A 299 18.61 20.43 -15.44
CA LEU A 299 18.77 21.88 -15.53
C LEU A 299 18.45 22.62 -14.24
N ILE A 300 18.07 21.93 -13.16
CA ILE A 300 17.71 22.54 -11.86
C ILE A 300 18.79 23.51 -11.37
N LEU A 301 20.08 23.11 -11.42
CA LEU A 301 21.18 23.98 -10.99
C LEU A 301 21.35 25.20 -11.89
N THR A 302 21.17 25.03 -13.20
CA THR A 302 21.27 26.10 -14.18
C THR A 302 20.16 27.12 -13.94
N GLU A 303 18.95 26.65 -13.65
CA GLU A 303 17.80 27.52 -13.37
C GLU A 303 17.95 28.24 -12.03
N ALA A 304 18.40 27.53 -10.98
CA ALA A 304 18.72 28.14 -9.69
C ALA A 304 19.77 29.26 -9.82
N LYS A 305 20.74 29.10 -10.72
CA LYS A 305 21.73 30.14 -11.03
C LYS A 305 21.10 31.35 -11.73
N LYS A 306 20.24 31.13 -12.73
CA LYS A 306 19.54 32.22 -13.44
C LYS A 306 18.64 33.03 -12.50
N LEU A 307 18.01 32.36 -11.53
CA LEU A 307 17.17 32.97 -10.51
C LEU A 307 17.97 33.61 -9.37
N ASN A 308 19.31 33.61 -9.44
CA ASN A 308 20.20 34.13 -8.40
C ASN A 308 20.02 33.47 -7.02
N ILE A 309 19.52 32.23 -6.98
CA ILE A 309 19.46 31.41 -5.74
C ILE A 309 20.87 30.96 -5.35
N ILE A 310 21.71 30.66 -6.35
CA ILE A 310 23.10 30.25 -6.17
C ILE A 310 24.03 31.11 -7.02
N SER A 311 25.23 31.39 -6.52
CA SER A 311 26.29 32.09 -7.24
C SER A 311 27.05 31.18 -8.21
N GLU A 312 27.80 31.76 -9.16
CA GLU A 312 28.67 31.02 -10.09
C GLU A 312 29.67 30.11 -9.37
N SER A 313 30.23 30.57 -8.24
CA SER A 313 31.15 29.77 -7.43
C SER A 313 30.47 28.55 -6.84
N THR A 314 29.27 28.72 -6.28
CA THR A 314 28.50 27.60 -5.69
C THR A 314 28.02 26.63 -6.76
N TYR A 315 27.54 27.14 -7.89
CA TYR A 315 27.19 26.33 -9.07
C TYR A 315 28.37 25.46 -9.52
N SER A 316 29.55 26.05 -9.67
CA SER A 316 30.76 25.34 -10.11
C SER A 316 31.20 24.28 -9.11
N ASN A 317 31.15 24.58 -7.80
CA ASN A 317 31.46 23.64 -6.73
C ASN A 317 30.49 22.45 -6.74
N ILE A 318 29.17 22.70 -6.78
CA ILE A 318 28.16 21.64 -6.80
C ILE A 318 28.33 20.77 -8.06
N LEU A 319 28.57 21.36 -9.22
CA LEU A 319 28.77 20.63 -10.47
C LEU A 319 30.02 19.75 -10.43
N ALA A 320 31.11 20.23 -9.83
CA ALA A 320 32.32 19.43 -9.64
C ALA A 320 32.05 18.21 -8.74
N LEU A 321 31.36 18.40 -7.62
CA LEU A 321 30.95 17.31 -6.72
C LEU A 321 30.04 16.31 -7.41
N GLN A 322 29.05 16.80 -8.17
CA GLN A 322 28.13 15.95 -8.92
C GLN A 322 28.90 15.06 -9.91
N LYS A 323 29.83 15.62 -10.68
CA LYS A 323 30.65 14.87 -11.63
C LYS A 323 31.49 13.79 -10.94
N GLN A 324 32.15 14.16 -9.83
CA GLN A 324 32.97 13.24 -9.05
C GLN A 324 32.14 12.05 -8.52
N GLU A 325 30.99 12.31 -7.89
CA GLU A 325 30.16 11.24 -7.34
C GLU A 325 29.42 10.44 -8.42
N THR A 326 29.09 11.04 -9.56
CA THR A 326 28.55 10.31 -10.72
C THR A 326 29.57 9.31 -11.26
N ALA A 327 30.85 9.71 -11.35
CA ALA A 327 31.93 8.82 -11.77
C ALA A 327 32.15 7.68 -10.77
N ASN A 328 32.18 7.99 -9.47
CA ASN A 328 32.29 6.99 -8.39
C ASN A 328 31.11 6.00 -8.38
N PHE A 329 29.91 6.46 -8.77
CA PHE A 329 28.75 5.60 -8.90
C PHE A 329 28.88 4.65 -10.09
N ARG A 330 29.28 5.14 -11.27
CA ARG A 330 29.45 4.34 -12.50
C ARG A 330 30.55 3.29 -12.36
N SER A 331 31.70 3.66 -11.78
CA SER A 331 32.82 2.73 -11.57
C SER A 331 32.47 1.58 -10.63
N LYS A 332 31.62 1.81 -9.62
CA LYS A 332 31.09 0.75 -8.74
C LYS A 332 30.13 -0.19 -9.47
N THR A 333 29.28 0.31 -10.37
CA THR A 333 28.42 -0.57 -11.17
C THR A 333 29.24 -1.44 -12.13
N GLU A 334 30.35 -0.93 -12.69
CA GLU A 334 31.23 -1.67 -13.61
C GLU A 334 32.11 -2.72 -12.88
N THR A 335 32.53 -2.45 -11.64
CA THR A 335 33.31 -3.40 -10.82
C THR A 335 32.45 -4.43 -10.08
N SER A 336 31.12 -4.31 -10.12
CA SER A 336 30.18 -5.23 -9.44
C SER A 336 29.74 -6.45 -10.26
N TYR A 337 30.42 -6.78 -11.37
CA TYR A 337 30.30 -8.10 -12.01
C TYR A 337 31.04 -9.17 -11.20
N ASP A 338 30.55 -9.41 -9.99
CA ASP A 338 30.89 -10.60 -9.20
C ASP A 338 29.76 -11.62 -9.42
N PRO A 339 30.00 -12.79 -10.08
CA PRO A 339 28.96 -13.78 -10.36
C PRO A 339 28.33 -14.39 -9.10
N ALA A 340 28.86 -14.06 -7.92
CA ALA A 340 28.48 -14.63 -6.64
C ALA A 340 27.51 -13.77 -5.80
N SER A 341 27.08 -12.58 -6.23
CA SER A 341 25.95 -11.88 -5.58
C SER A 341 24.61 -12.26 -6.20
N LYS A 342 24.34 -13.57 -6.25
CA LYS A 342 22.96 -14.02 -6.10
C LYS A 342 22.55 -13.55 -4.70
N HIS A 343 21.98 -12.35 -4.59
CA HIS A 343 20.88 -12.18 -3.66
C HIS A 343 19.88 -13.25 -4.07
N GLY A 344 19.99 -14.41 -3.43
CA GLY A 344 18.91 -15.34 -3.36
C GLY A 344 17.73 -14.49 -2.94
N VAL A 345 16.85 -14.21 -3.90
CA VAL A 345 15.45 -14.45 -3.63
C VAL A 345 15.48 -15.87 -3.10
N GLU A 346 15.56 -16.03 -1.78
CA GLU A 346 15.00 -17.22 -1.17
C GLU A 346 13.61 -17.23 -1.77
N ILE A 347 13.43 -18.10 -2.76
CA ILE A 347 12.12 -18.64 -3.05
C ILE A 347 11.84 -19.44 -1.79
N VAL A 348 11.46 -18.72 -0.73
CA VAL A 348 10.66 -19.25 0.34
C VAL A 348 9.46 -19.74 -0.43
N THR A 349 9.47 -21.04 -0.73
CA THR A 349 8.27 -21.76 -1.13
C THR A 349 7.23 -21.28 -0.14
N PRO A 350 6.17 -20.57 -0.56
CA PRO A 350 5.23 -20.02 0.38
C PRO A 350 4.75 -21.20 1.18
N SER A 351 5.11 -21.24 2.47
CA SER A 351 4.53 -22.22 3.36
C SER A 351 3.04 -21.99 3.20
N ARG A 352 2.33 -22.97 2.63
CA ARG A 352 0.87 -22.96 2.52
C ARG A 352 0.34 -23.03 3.94
N LYS A 353 0.40 -21.90 4.62
CA LYS A 353 -0.15 -21.71 5.94
C LYS A 353 -1.63 -21.53 5.71
N SER A 354 -2.38 -22.29 6.46
CA SER A 354 -3.80 -22.38 6.32
C SER A 354 -4.42 -21.60 7.47
N LEU A 355 -5.48 -20.85 7.17
CA LEU A 355 -6.06 -19.87 8.08
C LEU A 355 -6.86 -20.58 9.17
N GLN A 356 -6.50 -20.40 10.44
CA GLN A 356 -7.26 -21.00 11.55
C GLN A 356 -8.59 -20.27 11.77
N PRO A 357 -9.64 -20.95 12.30
CA PRO A 357 -10.87 -20.27 12.67
C PRO A 357 -10.60 -19.15 13.70
N GLY A 358 -11.17 -17.97 13.48
CA GLY A 358 -10.98 -16.78 14.32
C GLY A 358 -9.67 -16.04 14.10
N GLN A 359 -8.76 -16.57 13.29
CA GLN A 359 -7.50 -15.91 12.94
C GLN A 359 -7.72 -14.84 11.86
N PHE A 360 -7.02 -13.72 12.01
CA PHE A 360 -6.97 -12.67 11.00
C PHE A 360 -5.91 -12.98 9.94
N CYS A 361 -6.28 -12.77 8.69
CA CYS A 361 -5.42 -12.83 7.52
C CYS A 361 -5.36 -11.45 6.87
N TYR A 362 -4.16 -10.91 6.68
CA TYR A 362 -3.97 -9.72 5.85
C TYR A 362 -3.59 -10.15 4.43
N PHE A 363 -4.45 -9.90 3.45
CA PHE A 363 -4.28 -10.35 2.06
C PHE A 363 -3.96 -9.18 1.12
N MET A 364 -2.93 -9.35 0.29
CA MET A 364 -2.41 -8.36 -0.67
C MET A 364 -2.08 -6.98 -0.07
N ASP A 365 -1.83 -6.94 1.24
CA ASP A 365 -1.68 -5.71 2.00
C ASP A 365 -2.91 -4.76 1.95
N ARG A 366 -4.11 -5.31 1.66
CA ARG A 366 -5.34 -4.52 1.40
C ARG A 366 -6.62 -5.05 2.00
N PHE A 367 -6.69 -6.34 2.30
CA PHE A 367 -7.91 -6.96 2.80
C PHE A 367 -7.62 -7.61 4.14
N ILE A 368 -8.41 -7.27 5.15
CA ILE A 368 -8.47 -8.03 6.40
C ILE A 368 -9.53 -9.10 6.23
N LEU A 369 -9.18 -10.34 6.51
CA LEU A 369 -10.07 -11.48 6.38
C LEU A 369 -10.06 -12.33 7.64
N THR A 370 -11.24 -12.69 8.12
CA THR A 370 -11.41 -13.69 9.18
C THR A 370 -12.47 -14.69 8.77
N TRP A 371 -12.39 -15.90 9.31
CA TRP A 371 -13.46 -16.87 9.15
C TRP A 371 -13.72 -17.67 10.42
N SER A 372 -14.92 -18.18 10.57
CA SER A 372 -15.32 -19.06 11.66
C SER A 372 -16.50 -19.95 11.24
N LEU A 373 -16.82 -20.94 12.06
CA LEU A 373 -18.00 -21.79 11.88
C LEU A 373 -19.04 -21.46 12.95
N LYS A 374 -20.25 -21.11 12.53
CA LYS A 374 -21.39 -20.93 13.44
C LYS A 374 -21.87 -22.31 13.94
N ASN A 375 -22.19 -22.40 15.23
CA ASN A 375 -22.81 -23.58 15.84
C ASN A 375 -24.36 -23.55 15.79
N LYS A 376 -24.96 -22.38 15.49
CA LYS A 376 -26.42 -22.14 15.35
C LYS A 376 -26.67 -21.13 14.23
N ILE A 377 -27.76 -21.28 13.47
CA ILE A 377 -28.20 -20.32 12.43
C ILE A 377 -29.27 -19.39 13.05
N ASP A 378 -29.22 -18.09 12.72
CA ASP A 378 -30.23 -17.11 13.13
C ASP A 378 -31.50 -17.25 12.27
N GLU A 379 -32.70 -17.11 12.86
CA GLU A 379 -33.99 -17.31 12.17
C GLU A 379 -34.17 -16.38 10.95
N ASP A 380 -33.56 -15.19 10.96
CA ASP A 380 -33.58 -14.24 9.84
C ASP A 380 -32.79 -14.71 8.60
N GLU A 381 -31.67 -15.44 8.76
CA GLU A 381 -30.92 -16.01 7.62
C GLU A 381 -31.64 -17.21 6.98
N LEU A 382 -32.54 -17.86 7.74
CA LEU A 382 -33.41 -18.92 7.25
C LEU A 382 -34.63 -18.38 6.50
N SER A 383 -35.11 -17.18 6.83
CA SER A 383 -36.31 -16.58 6.23
C SER A 383 -36.21 -16.39 4.70
N GLY A 384 -34.99 -16.22 4.17
CA GLY A 384 -34.72 -16.16 2.72
C GLY A 384 -34.63 -17.52 2.02
N LEU A 385 -34.70 -18.63 2.77
CA LEU A 385 -34.62 -20.02 2.27
C LEU A 385 -35.97 -20.75 2.30
N VAL A 386 -37.01 -20.15 2.91
CA VAL A 386 -38.26 -20.85 3.25
C VAL A 386 -39.42 -20.31 2.41
N ASP A 387 -39.66 -20.90 1.24
CA ASP A 387 -41.01 -20.95 0.63
C ASP A 387 -41.79 -22.19 1.11
N TYR A 388 -41.29 -22.92 2.12
CA TYR A 388 -41.86 -24.20 2.55
C TYR A 388 -41.71 -24.40 4.06
N GLU A 389 -42.82 -24.31 4.80
CA GLU A 389 -42.88 -24.67 6.22
C GLU A 389 -42.33 -26.09 6.42
N MET A 390 -41.11 -26.18 6.94
CA MET A 390 -40.49 -27.44 7.33
C MET A 390 -40.46 -27.46 8.85
N ASP A 391 -41.37 -28.26 9.41
CA ASP A 391 -41.59 -28.41 10.84
C ASP A 391 -40.37 -29.12 11.48
N LEU A 392 -39.38 -28.33 11.90
CA LEU A 392 -38.15 -28.83 12.52
C LEU A 392 -38.36 -28.89 14.04
N SER A 393 -38.59 -30.11 14.54
CA SER A 393 -38.60 -30.42 15.97
C SER A 393 -37.35 -29.87 16.68
N LYS A 394 -37.55 -29.38 17.91
CA LYS A 394 -36.60 -28.63 18.77
C LYS A 394 -35.21 -29.26 19.01
N GLU A 395 -34.98 -30.49 18.58
CA GLU A 395 -33.71 -31.24 18.73
C GLU A 395 -32.73 -31.03 17.56
N ALA A 396 -33.12 -30.36 16.48
CA ALA A 396 -32.27 -30.09 15.30
C ALA A 396 -31.32 -28.88 15.44
N ARG A 397 -31.11 -28.34 16.65
CA ARG A 397 -30.44 -27.03 16.89
C ARG A 397 -28.94 -27.10 17.17
N SER A 398 -28.26 -28.20 16.88
CA SER A 398 -26.79 -28.29 16.94
C SER A 398 -26.22 -29.14 15.79
N PHE A 399 -25.92 -28.55 14.65
CA PHE A 399 -25.27 -29.27 13.55
C PHE A 399 -24.35 -28.35 12.76
N CYS A 400 -23.04 -28.37 13.05
CA CYS A 400 -22.04 -27.96 12.08
C CYS A 400 -22.14 -28.90 10.85
N CYS A 401 -22.10 -28.38 9.62
CA CYS A 401 -22.03 -29.23 8.42
C CYS A 401 -20.68 -29.96 8.38
N THR A 402 -20.62 -31.17 8.96
CA THR A 402 -19.41 -32.02 8.95
C THR A 402 -19.02 -32.50 7.55
N SER A 403 -19.92 -32.38 6.56
CA SER A 403 -19.72 -32.82 5.17
C SER A 403 -19.29 -31.71 4.19
N CYS A 404 -19.55 -30.44 4.52
CA CYS A 404 -19.22 -29.29 3.67
C CYS A 404 -17.87 -28.67 4.04
N VAL A 405 -17.56 -28.71 5.35
CA VAL A 405 -16.32 -28.23 5.93
C VAL A 405 -15.68 -29.42 6.64
N VAL A 406 -15.36 -30.47 5.87
CA VAL A 406 -14.61 -31.63 6.37
C VAL A 406 -13.21 -31.13 6.69
N GLY A 407 -12.88 -30.78 7.94
CA GLY A 407 -11.51 -30.68 8.49
C GLY A 407 -10.42 -29.89 7.74
N HIS A 408 -10.72 -29.26 6.60
CA HIS A 408 -9.75 -28.66 5.70
C HIS A 408 -9.68 -27.17 5.97
N ILE A 409 -8.46 -26.73 6.24
CA ILE A 409 -8.18 -25.37 6.66
C ILE A 409 -8.19 -24.50 5.39
N PRO A 410 -9.02 -23.45 5.30
CA PRO A 410 -9.18 -22.70 4.07
C PRO A 410 -7.91 -21.90 3.73
N GLU A 411 -7.54 -21.93 2.45
CA GLU A 411 -6.52 -21.07 1.87
C GLU A 411 -7.20 -19.85 1.23
N VAL A 412 -6.52 -18.70 1.26
CA VAL A 412 -6.99 -17.46 0.60
C VAL A 412 -6.17 -17.23 -0.67
N ARG A 413 -6.85 -17.03 -1.80
CA ARG A 413 -6.22 -16.64 -3.07
C ARG A 413 -7.03 -15.57 -3.78
N HIS A 414 -6.51 -15.08 -4.90
CA HIS A 414 -7.27 -14.22 -5.79
C HIS A 414 -8.31 -15.02 -6.59
N MET A 415 -9.41 -14.38 -6.96
CA MET A 415 -10.43 -14.97 -7.83
C MET A 415 -9.86 -15.25 -9.23
N ILE A 416 -10.15 -16.44 -9.76
CA ILE A 416 -9.76 -16.87 -11.10
C ILE A 416 -10.99 -17.15 -11.96
N GLU A 417 -10.80 -17.31 -13.27
CA GLU A 417 -11.90 -17.53 -14.20
C GLU A 417 -12.69 -18.81 -13.92
N SER A 418 -12.03 -19.88 -13.45
CA SER A 418 -12.73 -21.11 -13.07
C SER A 418 -13.68 -20.94 -11.89
N ASP A 419 -13.46 -19.97 -11.00
CA ASP A 419 -14.41 -19.66 -9.91
C ASP A 419 -15.73 -19.13 -10.47
N TRP A 420 -15.65 -18.26 -11.48
CA TRP A 420 -16.84 -17.75 -12.16
C TRP A 420 -17.62 -18.87 -12.85
N LEU A 421 -16.92 -19.76 -13.55
CA LEU A 421 -17.54 -20.91 -14.21
C LEU A 421 -18.19 -21.86 -13.21
N TYR A 422 -17.52 -22.11 -12.08
CA TYR A 422 -18.05 -22.90 -10.97
C TYR A 422 -19.33 -22.30 -10.39
N LEU A 423 -19.36 -20.99 -10.12
CA LEU A 423 -20.57 -20.31 -9.67
C LEU A 423 -21.69 -20.40 -10.70
N ALA A 424 -21.37 -20.24 -11.99
CA ALA A 424 -22.34 -20.37 -13.08
C ALA A 424 -22.94 -21.77 -13.16
N GLU A 425 -22.15 -22.81 -12.96
CA GLU A 425 -22.62 -24.20 -12.90
C GLU A 425 -23.47 -24.45 -11.65
N LEU A 426 -22.99 -24.03 -10.48
CA LEU A 426 -23.69 -24.18 -9.20
C LEU A 426 -25.05 -23.45 -9.21
N SER A 427 -25.14 -22.31 -9.88
CA SER A 427 -26.40 -21.56 -10.05
C SER A 427 -27.45 -22.28 -10.89
N LYS A 428 -27.06 -23.25 -11.73
CA LYS A 428 -27.97 -24.03 -12.58
C LYS A 428 -28.54 -25.25 -11.86
N TYR A 429 -28.03 -25.57 -10.67
CA TYR A 429 -28.52 -26.71 -9.89
C TYR A 429 -30.04 -26.56 -9.67
N PRO A 430 -30.85 -27.59 -10.00
CA PRO A 430 -32.30 -27.46 -9.99
C PRO A 430 -32.79 -27.15 -8.58
N LEU A 431 -33.54 -26.05 -8.45
CA LEU A 431 -34.26 -25.69 -7.21
C LEU A 431 -35.38 -26.70 -6.89
N SER A 432 -35.73 -27.57 -7.84
CA SER A 432 -36.77 -28.56 -7.69
C SER A 432 -36.45 -29.84 -8.48
N LYS A 433 -36.36 -30.95 -7.74
CA LYS A 433 -37.04 -32.21 -8.05
C LYS A 433 -37.10 -32.98 -6.74
N ASN A 434 -38.33 -33.16 -6.25
CA ASN A 434 -38.77 -34.07 -5.20
C ASN A 434 -37.63 -34.79 -4.47
N PHE A 435 -37.41 -34.44 -3.20
CA PHE A 435 -36.91 -35.44 -2.27
C PHE A 435 -37.92 -36.57 -2.29
N THR A 436 -37.70 -37.60 -3.11
CA THR A 436 -38.41 -38.85 -2.98
C THR A 436 -38.11 -39.33 -1.58
N GLN A 437 -39.07 -39.13 -0.67
CA GLN A 437 -39.27 -40.03 0.44
C GLN A 437 -39.36 -41.43 -0.19
N TYR A 438 -38.26 -42.17 -0.14
CA TYR A 438 -38.38 -43.61 -0.21
C TYR A 438 -39.12 -44.00 1.07
N GLU A 439 -40.42 -44.28 0.95
CA GLU A 439 -41.13 -45.08 1.95
C GLU A 439 -40.46 -46.46 1.99
N VAL A 440 -39.49 -46.61 2.88
CA VAL A 440 -39.08 -47.92 3.35
C VAL A 440 -40.00 -48.25 4.52
N LYS A 441 -40.97 -49.13 4.26
CA LYS A 441 -41.72 -49.81 5.33
C LYS A 441 -40.71 -50.46 6.28
N SER A 442 -40.76 -50.04 7.54
CA SER A 442 -39.96 -50.57 8.62
C SER A 442 -40.11 -52.09 8.73
N VAL A 443 -39.00 -52.82 8.84
CA VAL A 443 -38.79 -53.78 9.94
C VAL A 443 -37.29 -53.81 10.25
N ASN A 444 -36.96 -53.40 11.49
CA ASN A 444 -35.70 -53.57 12.21
C ASN A 444 -34.47 -52.70 11.81
N GLU A 445 -34.13 -51.84 12.77
CA GLU A 445 -32.80 -51.33 13.15
C GLU A 445 -31.79 -51.07 12.01
N THR A 446 -31.68 -49.81 11.61
CA THR A 446 -30.42 -49.21 11.15
C THR A 446 -30.56 -47.68 11.17
N LYS A 447 -29.58 -47.00 11.78
CA LYS A 447 -29.52 -45.54 11.88
C LYS A 447 -29.61 -44.90 10.48
N GLN A 448 -30.62 -44.07 10.25
CA GLN A 448 -30.72 -43.22 9.06
C GLN A 448 -29.55 -42.23 9.04
N ILE A 449 -28.60 -42.43 8.14
CA ILE A 449 -27.69 -41.37 7.70
C ILE A 449 -28.45 -40.63 6.60
N MET A 450 -29.18 -39.57 6.96
CA MET A 450 -29.68 -38.62 5.96
C MET A 450 -28.49 -38.04 5.20
N ASP A 451 -28.56 -38.05 3.86
CA ASP A 451 -27.56 -37.45 2.98
C ASP A 451 -27.56 -35.92 3.15
N ARG A 452 -26.73 -35.44 4.08
CA ARG A 452 -26.62 -34.02 4.51
C ARG A 452 -26.08 -33.08 3.42
N THR A 453 -25.75 -33.62 2.24
CA THR A 453 -25.26 -32.87 1.08
C THR A 453 -26.35 -32.01 0.42
N SER A 454 -27.64 -32.36 0.56
CA SER A 454 -28.72 -31.69 -0.18
C SER A 454 -29.07 -30.25 0.27
N PRO A 455 -29.11 -29.89 1.57
CA PRO A 455 -29.54 -28.56 1.99
C PRO A 455 -28.44 -27.50 1.77
N CYS A 456 -27.18 -27.87 2.01
CA CYS A 456 -26.05 -26.97 1.78
C CYS A 456 -25.81 -26.74 0.29
N LEU A 457 -26.02 -27.76 -0.56
CA LEU A 457 -25.93 -27.60 -2.00
C LEU A 457 -27.04 -26.68 -2.54
N HIS A 458 -28.25 -26.79 -2.01
CA HIS A 458 -29.35 -25.87 -2.31
C HIS A 458 -29.00 -24.43 -1.91
N TYR A 459 -28.56 -24.21 -0.67
CA TYR A 459 -28.09 -22.91 -0.20
C TYR A 459 -26.97 -22.35 -1.09
N ALA A 460 -25.97 -23.16 -1.42
CA ALA A 460 -24.85 -22.77 -2.25
C ALA A 460 -25.30 -22.35 -3.66
N SER A 461 -26.33 -23.01 -4.22
CA SER A 461 -26.93 -22.62 -5.50
C SER A 461 -27.63 -21.25 -5.44
N VAL A 462 -28.41 -20.99 -4.38
CA VAL A 462 -29.07 -19.69 -4.17
C VAL A 462 -28.02 -18.58 -3.95
N SER A 463 -27.04 -18.84 -3.09
CA SER A 463 -25.92 -17.92 -2.85
C SER A 463 -25.12 -17.64 -4.13
N ALA A 464 -24.86 -18.66 -4.96
CA ALA A 464 -24.18 -18.49 -6.25
C ALA A 464 -24.97 -17.59 -7.22
N LYS A 465 -26.31 -17.72 -7.28
CA LYS A 465 -27.15 -16.84 -8.11
C LYS A 465 -27.03 -15.38 -7.71
N GLN A 466 -27.09 -15.09 -6.41
CA GLN A 466 -26.96 -13.74 -5.88
C GLN A 466 -25.55 -13.18 -6.13
N ALA A 467 -24.51 -13.99 -5.88
CA ALA A 467 -23.12 -13.63 -6.11
C ALA A 467 -22.84 -13.30 -7.59
N LEU A 468 -23.35 -14.09 -8.54
CA LEU A 468 -23.21 -13.81 -9.97
C LEU A 468 -23.86 -12.49 -10.37
N HIS A 469 -24.99 -12.12 -9.76
CA HIS A 469 -25.62 -10.82 -10.02
C HIS A 469 -24.70 -9.68 -9.58
N LYS A 470 -24.10 -9.77 -8.38
CA LYS A 470 -23.13 -8.77 -7.87
C LYS A 470 -21.83 -8.74 -8.67
N LEU A 471 -21.30 -9.89 -9.07
CA LEU A 471 -20.06 -9.94 -9.85
C LEU A 471 -20.25 -9.30 -11.24
N LYS A 472 -21.45 -9.34 -11.84
CA LYS A 472 -21.72 -8.67 -13.13
C LYS A 472 -21.51 -7.16 -13.09
N SER A 473 -21.75 -6.50 -11.94
CA SER A 473 -21.48 -5.07 -11.78
C SER A 473 -20.00 -4.73 -11.54
N ILE A 474 -19.16 -5.73 -11.25
CA ILE A 474 -17.73 -5.55 -11.04
C ILE A 474 -17.01 -5.78 -12.38
N PRO A 475 -16.14 -4.86 -12.84
CA PRO A 475 -15.34 -5.06 -14.05
C PRO A 475 -14.49 -6.33 -13.98
N VAL A 476 -14.36 -7.05 -15.10
CA VAL A 476 -13.60 -8.32 -15.17
C VAL A 476 -12.17 -8.17 -14.63
N ALA A 477 -11.51 -7.06 -14.96
CA ALA A 477 -10.17 -6.75 -14.48
C ALA A 477 -10.08 -6.64 -12.95
N ALA A 478 -11.10 -6.06 -12.31
CA ALA A 478 -11.16 -5.90 -10.86
C ALA A 478 -11.45 -7.23 -10.13
N ARG A 479 -12.25 -8.11 -10.75
CA ARG A 479 -12.58 -9.43 -10.17
C ARG A 479 -11.34 -10.24 -9.82
N ARG A 480 -10.30 -10.19 -10.67
CA ARG A 480 -9.02 -10.90 -10.47
C ARG A 480 -8.24 -10.46 -9.23
N SER A 481 -8.67 -9.39 -8.55
CA SER A 481 -8.07 -8.93 -7.30
C SER A 481 -8.91 -9.23 -6.05
N LEU A 482 -10.08 -9.85 -6.22
CA LEU A 482 -10.97 -10.20 -5.12
C LEU A 482 -10.41 -11.40 -4.34
N PRO A 483 -10.38 -11.34 -2.99
CA PRO A 483 -10.03 -12.48 -2.17
C PRO A 483 -11.13 -13.55 -2.22
N VAL A 484 -10.72 -14.80 -2.37
CA VAL A 484 -11.59 -15.97 -2.30
C VAL A 484 -11.04 -16.99 -1.32
N LEU A 485 -11.93 -17.64 -0.57
CA LEU A 485 -11.58 -18.77 0.27
C LEU A 485 -11.76 -20.05 -0.52
N ILE A 486 -10.76 -20.90 -0.46
CA ILE A 486 -10.75 -22.21 -1.09
C ILE A 486 -10.38 -23.30 -0.09
N THR A 487 -10.74 -24.55 -0.40
CA THR A 487 -10.18 -25.71 0.30
C THR A 487 -8.73 -25.96 -0.12
N GLU A 488 -8.02 -26.84 0.59
CA GLU A 488 -6.68 -27.31 0.19
C GLU A 488 -6.66 -27.97 -1.20
N GLN A 489 -7.80 -28.53 -1.63
CA GLN A 489 -7.97 -29.09 -2.99
C GLN A 489 -8.29 -28.01 -4.04
N GLY A 490 -8.39 -26.74 -3.66
CA GLY A 490 -8.64 -25.61 -4.54
C GLY A 490 -10.13 -25.31 -4.83
N GLN A 491 -11.06 -25.99 -4.15
CA GLN A 491 -12.50 -25.78 -4.35
C GLN A 491 -12.97 -24.49 -3.67
N LEU A 492 -13.73 -23.66 -4.39
CA LEU A 492 -14.28 -22.40 -3.89
C LEU A 492 -15.28 -22.59 -2.74
N GLN A 493 -14.99 -21.97 -1.60
CA GLN A 493 -15.84 -21.98 -0.39
C GLN A 493 -16.56 -20.66 -0.16
N SER A 494 -15.91 -19.52 -0.44
CA SER A 494 -16.53 -18.21 -0.28
C SER A 494 -15.87 -17.13 -1.14
N ILE A 495 -16.69 -16.18 -1.60
CA ILE A 495 -16.24 -14.89 -2.13
C ILE A 495 -16.90 -13.81 -1.27
N PRO A 496 -16.24 -13.35 -0.18
CA PRO A 496 -16.87 -12.47 0.80
C PRO A 496 -17.38 -11.15 0.21
N SER A 497 -16.66 -10.57 -0.76
CA SER A 497 -17.02 -9.29 -1.38
C SER A 497 -18.35 -9.30 -2.14
N VAL A 498 -18.88 -10.49 -2.46
CA VAL A 498 -20.17 -10.66 -3.14
C VAL A 498 -21.10 -11.59 -2.38
N ASP A 499 -20.82 -11.82 -1.10
CA ASP A 499 -21.61 -12.65 -0.18
C ASP A 499 -21.82 -14.09 -0.66
N PHE A 500 -20.88 -14.63 -1.46
CA PHE A 500 -20.93 -16.05 -1.80
C PHE A 500 -20.45 -16.90 -0.63
N LYS A 501 -21.26 -17.90 -0.25
CA LYS A 501 -20.91 -18.90 0.76
C LYS A 501 -21.39 -20.27 0.29
N HIS A 502 -20.49 -21.26 0.30
CA HIS A 502 -20.82 -22.64 -0.04
C HIS A 502 -21.60 -23.35 1.09
N CYS A 503 -21.48 -22.87 2.32
CA CYS A 503 -22.14 -23.44 3.48
C CYS A 503 -22.74 -22.32 4.35
N PRO A 504 -23.99 -22.42 4.83
CA PRO A 504 -24.60 -21.39 5.68
C PRO A 504 -23.89 -21.21 7.03
N PHE A 505 -23.19 -22.25 7.50
CA PHE A 505 -22.42 -22.20 8.75
C PHE A 505 -21.07 -21.49 8.59
N LEU A 506 -20.61 -21.25 7.36
CA LEU A 506 -19.34 -20.58 7.10
C LEU A 506 -19.52 -19.07 7.24
N MET A 507 -18.95 -18.51 8.30
CA MET A 507 -18.86 -17.06 8.48
C MET A 507 -17.52 -16.60 7.97
N VAL A 508 -17.53 -15.71 6.98
CA VAL A 508 -16.34 -15.03 6.51
C VAL A 508 -16.62 -13.55 6.59
N HIS A 509 -15.73 -12.82 7.25
CA HIS A 509 -15.75 -11.38 7.28
C HIS A 509 -14.55 -10.86 6.50
N MET A 510 -14.78 -9.85 5.69
CA MET A 510 -13.76 -9.20 4.88
C MET A 510 -13.94 -7.69 4.94
N GLU A 511 -12.86 -6.98 5.20
CA GLU A 511 -12.80 -5.53 5.21
C GLU A 511 -11.71 -5.09 4.22
N PHE A 512 -12.05 -4.19 3.29
CA PHE A 512 -11.05 -3.52 2.45
C PHE A 512 -10.41 -2.40 3.25
N ARG A 513 -9.18 -2.64 3.69
CA ARG A 513 -8.41 -1.75 4.56
C ARG A 513 -6.95 -1.72 4.10
N PRO A 514 -6.60 -0.89 3.10
CA PRO A 514 -5.25 -0.78 2.56
C PRO A 514 -4.23 -0.24 3.58
N LYS A 515 -3.04 -0.87 3.64
CA LYS A 515 -1.93 -0.48 4.53
C LYS A 515 -1.44 0.94 4.22
N ILE A 516 -1.23 1.23 2.94
CA ILE A 516 -0.89 2.55 2.40
C ILE A 516 -2.20 3.23 2.00
N PRO A 517 -2.59 4.33 2.67
CA PRO A 517 -3.81 5.04 2.36
C PRO A 517 -3.70 5.80 1.04
N LEU A 518 -4.85 6.19 0.49
CA LEU A 518 -4.88 7.02 -0.72
C LEU A 518 -4.19 8.35 -0.41
N GLY A 519 -3.24 8.75 -1.26
CA GLY A 519 -2.35 9.87 -0.96
C GLY A 519 -1.00 9.48 -0.32
N GLY A 520 -0.75 8.19 -0.08
CA GLY A 520 0.58 7.67 0.24
C GLY A 520 1.07 7.91 1.67
N GLY A 521 0.23 8.50 2.54
CA GLY A 521 0.62 9.00 3.87
C GLY A 521 1.38 10.33 3.80
N HIS A 522 1.89 10.82 4.94
CA HIS A 522 2.78 11.99 4.96
C HIS A 522 4.05 11.69 4.14
N THR A 523 4.20 12.40 3.02
CA THR A 523 5.39 12.50 2.14
C THR A 523 6.37 11.31 2.18
N THR A 524 6.01 10.17 1.58
CA THR A 524 6.95 9.04 1.47
C THR A 524 8.00 9.26 0.37
N PHE A 525 9.14 9.84 0.75
CA PHE A 525 10.39 9.84 -0.05
C PHE A 525 11.56 9.37 0.81
N ILE A 526 11.57 8.08 1.15
CA ILE A 526 12.78 7.44 1.70
C ILE A 526 13.79 7.24 0.56
#